data_AF-A0A537FLJ7-F1
#
_entry.id   AF-A0A537FLJ7-F1
#
_cell.length_a   1.000
_cell.length_b   1.000
_cell.length_c   1.000
_cell.angle_alpha   90.00
_cell.angle_beta   90.00
_cell.angle_gamma   90.00
#
_symmetry.space_group_name_H-M   'P 1'
#
loop_
_entity.id
_entity.type
_entity.pdbx_description
1 polymer ?
#
loop_
_entity_poly.entity_id
_entity_poly.type
_entity_poly.pdbx_seq_one_letter_code
_entity_poly.pdbx_strand_id
1 'polypeptide(L)'
;MNNNRFLVPFLNLGHFLDHLVMLVFPTVVIALARDWGRPYAELLPLALGGFIAFGAFALPAGWLADHWSRYRMMALSFFGIGAALFLTGFARSPWQIGVGLALTGMFAAIYHPVGIAMLVAAPAKLGS
;
A
#
# COMPACT_ATOMS: atom_id res chain seq x y z
N MET A 1 -20.05 22.39 11.24
CA MET A 1 -18.77 21.67 10.99
C MET A 1 -19.13 20.33 10.36
N ASN A 2 -18.66 20.07 9.14
CA ASN A 2 -19.19 19.01 8.27
C ASN A 2 -18.91 17.61 8.83
N ASN A 3 -19.97 16.91 9.25
CA ASN A 3 -19.94 15.47 9.46
C ASN A 3 -19.72 14.80 8.10
N ASN A 4 -18.46 14.59 7.72
CA ASN A 4 -18.14 13.91 6.48
C ASN A 4 -18.34 12.40 6.67
N ARG A 5 -19.62 11.97 6.59
CA ARG A 5 -20.05 10.56 6.69
C ARG A 5 -19.31 9.62 5.75
N PHE A 6 -18.69 10.15 4.70
CA PHE A 6 -17.93 9.40 3.71
C PHE A 6 -16.47 9.16 4.11
N LEU A 7 -15.94 9.87 5.09
CA LEU A 7 -14.53 9.75 5.49
C LEU A 7 -14.22 8.35 6.06
N VAL A 8 -15.06 7.85 6.98
CA VAL A 8 -14.83 6.55 7.60
C VAL A 8 -14.91 5.40 6.57
N PRO A 9 -15.94 5.30 5.70
CA PRO A 9 -15.95 4.31 4.62
C PRO A 9 -14.75 4.43 3.67
N PHE A 10 -14.36 5.66 3.30
CA PHE A 10 -13.22 5.90 2.42
C PHE A 10 -11.90 5.38 3.02
N LEU A 11 -11.66 5.67 4.31
CA LEU A 11 -10.47 5.18 5.00
C LEU A 11 -10.52 3.65 5.14
N ASN A 12 -11.67 3.06 5.48
CA ASN A 12 -11.79 1.59 5.52
C ASN A 12 -11.49 0.92 4.18
N LEU A 13 -11.97 1.51 3.07
CA LEU A 13 -11.61 1.03 1.73
C LEU A 13 -10.10 1.17 1.49
N GLY A 14 -9.49 2.27 1.93
CA GLY A 14 -8.05 2.46 1.89
C GLY A 14 -7.28 1.39 2.65
N HIS A 15 -7.68 1.11 3.88
CA HIS A 15 -7.08 0.06 4.71
C HIS A 15 -7.21 -1.33 4.07
N PHE A 16 -8.39 -1.63 3.55
CA PHE A 16 -8.63 -2.90 2.84
C PHE A 16 -7.69 -3.04 1.64
N LEU A 17 -7.61 -2.00 0.81
CA LEU A 17 -6.72 -1.99 -0.36
C LEU A 17 -5.25 -2.10 0.05
N ASP A 18 -4.82 -1.37 1.06
CA ASP A 18 -3.46 -1.41 1.60
C ASP A 18 -3.02 -2.83 1.94
N HIS A 19 -3.84 -3.55 2.71
CA HIS A 19 -3.56 -4.94 3.04
C HIS A 19 -3.69 -5.89 1.86
N LEU A 20 -4.71 -5.71 1.01
CA LEU A 20 -4.90 -6.54 -0.18
C LEU A 20 -3.64 -6.52 -1.05
N VAL A 21 -3.09 -5.34 -1.33
CA VAL A 21 -1.94 -5.22 -2.24
C VAL A 21 -0.64 -5.72 -1.62
N MET A 22 -0.50 -5.61 -0.29
CA MET A 22 0.64 -6.17 0.44
C MET A 22 0.58 -7.70 0.54
N LEU A 23 -0.61 -8.30 0.49
CA LEU A 23 -0.82 -9.73 0.75
C LEU A 23 -1.24 -10.54 -0.47
N VAL A 24 -1.47 -9.93 -1.64
CA VAL A 24 -1.90 -10.65 -2.86
C VAL A 24 -0.76 -11.46 -3.49
N PHE A 25 0.50 -11.06 -3.29
CA PHE A 25 1.64 -11.65 -4.00
C PHE A 25 1.87 -13.15 -3.73
N PRO A 26 1.76 -13.68 -2.50
CA PRO A 26 1.84 -15.12 -2.24
C PRO A 26 0.85 -15.93 -3.09
N THR A 27 -0.36 -15.42 -3.33
CA THR A 27 -1.34 -16.07 -4.22
C THR A 27 -0.88 -16.03 -5.68
N VAL A 28 -0.38 -14.89 -6.15
CA VAL A 28 0.14 -14.71 -7.52
C VAL A 28 1.35 -15.62 -7.79
N VAL A 29 2.25 -15.75 -6.81
CA VAL A 29 3.47 -16.56 -6.93
C VAL A 29 3.17 -18.03 -7.22
N ILE A 30 2.04 -18.58 -6.77
CA ILE A 30 1.68 -19.98 -7.06
C ILE A 30 1.51 -20.19 -8.57
N ALA A 31 0.84 -19.26 -9.26
CA ALA A 31 0.70 -19.30 -10.71
C ALA A 31 2.04 -18.99 -11.40
N LEU A 32 2.74 -17.95 -10.93
CA LEU A 32 4.01 -17.51 -11.51
C LEU A 32 5.10 -18.59 -11.47
N ALA A 33 5.18 -19.35 -10.37
CA ALA A 33 6.10 -20.47 -10.21
C ALA A 33 5.88 -21.56 -11.27
N ARG A 34 4.61 -21.83 -11.61
CA ARG A 34 4.25 -22.78 -12.67
C ARG A 34 4.62 -22.24 -14.04
N ASP A 35 4.26 -20.99 -14.32
CA ASP A 35 4.46 -20.36 -15.64
C ASP A 35 5.95 -20.12 -15.96
N TRP A 36 6.76 -19.78 -14.96
CA TRP A 36 8.20 -19.53 -15.13
C TRP A 36 9.07 -20.76 -14.89
N GLY A 37 8.49 -21.90 -14.48
CA GLY A 37 9.23 -23.11 -14.14
C GLY A 37 10.23 -22.90 -12.99
N ARG A 38 9.90 -22.00 -12.05
CA ARG A 38 10.77 -21.61 -10.92
C ARG A 38 10.17 -22.09 -9.60
N PRO A 39 10.99 -22.53 -8.63
CA PRO A 39 10.49 -22.91 -7.32
C PRO A 39 9.78 -21.75 -6.62
N TYR A 40 8.66 -22.03 -5.95
CA TYR A 40 7.94 -21.09 -5.09
C TYR A 40 8.88 -20.39 -4.09
N ALA A 41 9.80 -21.15 -3.50
CA ALA A 41 10.77 -20.65 -2.52
C ALA A 41 11.77 -19.64 -3.10
N GLU A 42 12.00 -19.64 -4.42
CA GLU A 42 12.85 -18.66 -5.10
C GLU A 42 12.11 -17.34 -5.36
N LEU A 43 10.80 -17.40 -5.65
CA LEU A 43 9.99 -16.24 -6.03
C LEU A 43 9.32 -15.54 -4.85
N LEU A 44 8.89 -16.28 -3.82
CA LEU A 44 8.24 -15.69 -2.64
C LEU A 44 9.07 -14.58 -1.97
N PRO A 45 10.40 -14.72 -1.80
CA PRO A 45 11.22 -13.68 -1.16
C PRO A 45 11.21 -12.32 -1.87
N LEU A 46 10.75 -12.24 -3.13
CA LEU A 46 10.64 -10.96 -3.85
C LEU A 46 9.72 -9.96 -3.14
N ALA A 47 8.74 -10.43 -2.36
CA ALA A 47 7.88 -9.56 -1.55
C ALA A 47 8.59 -8.91 -0.36
N LEU A 48 9.75 -9.44 0.08
CA LEU A 48 10.48 -8.89 1.23
C LEU A 48 10.83 -7.42 1.02
N GLY A 49 11.24 -7.04 -0.19
CA GLY A 49 11.51 -5.65 -0.54
C GLY A 49 10.29 -4.75 -0.38
N GLY A 50 9.09 -5.26 -0.71
CA GLY A 50 7.81 -4.59 -0.48
C GLY A 50 7.55 -4.33 1.01
N PHE A 51 7.70 -5.34 1.87
CA PHE A 51 7.50 -5.17 3.31
C PHE A 51 8.53 -4.26 3.96
N ILE A 52 9.79 -4.32 3.53
CA ILE A 52 10.84 -3.39 3.99
C ILE A 52 10.47 -1.96 3.59
N ALA A 53 10.09 -1.73 2.33
CA ALA A 53 9.68 -0.41 1.86
C ALA A 53 8.44 0.09 2.60
N PHE A 54 7.46 -0.77 2.84
CA PHE A 54 6.27 -0.47 3.60
C PHE A 54 6.57 0.05 5.01
N GLY A 55 7.49 -0.61 5.74
CA GLY A 55 7.92 -0.13 7.06
C GLY A 55 8.77 1.13 6.99
N ALA A 56 9.78 1.15 6.12
CA ALA A 56 10.76 2.23 6.04
C ALA A 56 10.14 3.57 5.61
N PHE A 57 9.21 3.55 4.66
CA PHE A 57 8.59 4.76 4.12
C PHE A 57 7.44 5.32 4.97
N ALA A 58 6.98 4.60 5.99
CA ALA A 58 5.92 5.10 6.87
C ALA A 58 6.37 6.37 7.63
N LEU A 59 7.64 6.42 8.06
CA LEU A 59 8.21 7.58 8.76
C LEU A 59 8.23 8.85 7.88
N PRO A 60 8.88 8.86 6.69
CA PRO A 60 8.89 10.04 5.84
C PRO A 60 7.48 10.37 5.30
N ALA A 61 6.61 9.38 5.07
CA ALA A 61 5.24 9.63 4.65
C ALA A 61 4.42 10.38 5.71
N GLY A 62 4.55 10.00 6.99
CA GLY A 62 3.91 10.72 8.09
C GLY A 62 4.41 12.16 8.20
N TRP A 63 5.73 12.34 8.20
CA TRP A 63 6.34 13.68 8.22
C TRP A 63 5.85 14.55 7.06
N LEU A 64 5.86 14.03 5.83
CA LEU A 64 5.44 14.78 4.65
C LEU A 64 3.96 15.12 4.68
N ALA A 65 3.11 14.23 5.21
CA ALA A 65 1.68 14.47 5.31
C ALA A 65 1.33 15.59 6.30
N ASP A 66 2.09 15.72 7.39
CA ASP A 66 1.90 16.78 8.38
C ASP A 66 2.36 18.16 7.85
N HIS A 67 3.37 18.20 6.96
CA HIS A 67 3.89 19.45 6.41
C HIS A 67 3.22 19.89 5.09
N TRP A 68 2.67 18.95 4.31
CA TRP A 68 2.14 19.24 2.99
C TRP A 68 0.62 19.09 2.90
N SER A 69 0.09 17.86 2.92
CA SER A 69 -1.36 17.63 2.92
C SER A 69 -1.70 16.14 3.07
N ARG A 70 -2.51 15.81 4.09
CA ARG A 70 -3.03 14.44 4.28
C ARG A 70 -3.88 13.94 3.11
N TYR A 71 -4.76 14.77 2.55
CA TYR A 71 -5.61 14.39 1.41
C TYR A 71 -4.81 14.11 0.14
N ARG A 72 -3.79 14.93 -0.17
CA ARG A 72 -2.92 14.68 -1.34
C ARG A 72 -2.08 13.43 -1.16
N MET A 73 -1.59 13.18 0.05
CA MET A 73 -0.85 11.97 0.38
C MET A 73 -1.72 10.71 0.22
N MET A 74 -2.99 10.74 0.64
CA MET A 74 -3.92 9.63 0.38
C MET A 74 -4.13 9.39 -1.11
N ALA A 75 -4.30 10.45 -1.92
CA ALA A 75 -4.41 10.31 -3.36
C ALA A 75 -3.14 9.69 -3.98
N LEU A 76 -1.95 10.13 -3.55
CA LEU A 76 -0.66 9.55 -3.95
C LEU A 76 -0.56 8.06 -3.60
N SER A 77 -1.05 7.65 -2.44
CA SER A 77 -1.10 6.24 -2.06
C SER A 77 -1.93 5.43 -3.05
N PHE A 78 -3.18 5.83 -3.32
CA PHE A 78 -4.07 5.09 -4.22
C PHE A 78 -3.55 5.01 -5.65
N PHE A 79 -3.18 6.15 -6.24
CA PHE A 79 -2.70 6.17 -7.62
C PHE A 79 -1.31 5.53 -7.73
N GLY A 80 -0.45 5.69 -6.73
CA GLY A 80 0.88 5.09 -6.68
C GLY A 80 0.83 3.56 -6.59
N ILE A 81 0.00 3.01 -5.69
CA ILE A 81 -0.27 1.57 -5.61
C ILE A 81 -0.81 1.05 -6.94
N GLY A 82 -1.83 1.71 -7.49
CA GLY A 82 -2.46 1.28 -8.74
C GLY A 82 -1.48 1.27 -9.91
N ALA A 83 -0.68 2.32 -10.07
CA ALA A 83 0.34 2.40 -11.10
C ALA A 83 1.46 1.37 -10.90
N ALA A 84 1.95 1.19 -9.66
CA ALA A 84 2.98 0.22 -9.36
C ALA A 84 2.53 -1.21 -9.69
N LEU A 85 1.32 -1.60 -9.27
CA LEU A 85 0.75 -2.91 -9.58
C LEU A 85 0.47 -3.10 -11.07
N PHE A 86 -0.08 -2.08 -11.74
CA PHE A 86 -0.32 -2.13 -13.18
C PHE A 86 0.99 -2.39 -13.95
N LEU A 87 2.06 -1.65 -13.62
CA LEU A 87 3.37 -1.86 -14.22
C LEU A 87 3.97 -3.22 -13.86
N THR A 88 3.79 -3.69 -12.63
CA THR A 88 4.23 -5.01 -12.16
C THR A 88 3.58 -6.13 -12.97
N GLY A 89 2.33 -5.96 -13.42
CA GLY A 89 1.63 -6.90 -14.28
C GLY A 89 2.29 -7.16 -15.65
N PHE A 90 3.17 -6.25 -16.11
CA PHE A 90 3.95 -6.42 -17.34
C PHE A 90 5.36 -6.98 -17.10
N ALA A 91 5.69 -7.35 -15.86
CA ALA A 91 6.99 -7.89 -15.53
C ALA A 91 7.26 -9.22 -16.25
N ARG A 92 8.47 -9.34 -16.80
CA ARG A 92 8.99 -10.51 -17.52
C ARG A 92 10.13 -11.19 -16.79
N SER A 93 10.53 -10.67 -15.62
CA SER A 93 11.61 -11.23 -14.82
C SER A 93 11.35 -11.08 -13.31
N PRO A 94 11.95 -11.94 -12.47
CA PRO A 94 11.83 -11.85 -11.01
C PRO A 94 12.24 -10.50 -10.42
N TRP A 95 13.30 -9.88 -10.94
CA TRP A 95 13.75 -8.59 -10.41
C TRP A 95 12.74 -7.46 -10.67
N GLN A 96 12.04 -7.48 -11.81
CA GLN A 96 11.00 -6.50 -12.14
C GLN A 96 9.82 -6.61 -11.18
N ILE A 97 9.45 -7.84 -10.82
CA ILE A 97 8.46 -8.10 -9.77
C ILE A 97 8.94 -7.52 -8.42
N GLY A 98 10.18 -7.80 -8.02
CA GLY A 98 10.74 -7.28 -6.76
C GLY A 98 10.71 -5.74 -6.69
N VAL A 99 11.10 -5.05 -7.76
CA VAL A 99 11.03 -3.58 -7.84
C VAL A 99 9.57 -3.10 -7.80
N GLY A 100 8.68 -3.75 -8.53
CA GLY A 100 7.25 -3.43 -8.53
C GLY A 100 6.60 -3.56 -7.15
N LEU A 101 6.93 -4.62 -6.41
CA LEU A 101 6.47 -4.84 -5.04
C LEU A 101 7.09 -3.86 -4.06
N ALA A 102 8.37 -3.49 -4.22
CA ALA A 102 9.01 -2.45 -3.41
C ALA A 102 8.34 -1.09 -3.60
N LEU A 103 8.03 -0.71 -4.84
CA LEU A 103 7.27 0.51 -5.15
C LEU A 103 5.85 0.46 -4.58
N THR A 104 5.19 -0.70 -4.67
CA THR A 104 3.86 -0.90 -4.07
C THR A 104 3.92 -0.69 -2.56
N GLY A 105 4.89 -1.30 -1.88
CA GLY A 105 5.11 -1.12 -0.44
C GLY A 105 5.40 0.33 -0.05
N MET A 106 6.21 1.04 -0.83
CA MET A 106 6.50 2.47 -0.63
C MET A 106 5.23 3.34 -0.65
N PHE A 107 4.31 3.13 -1.60
CA PHE A 107 3.06 3.89 -1.67
C PHE A 107 2.01 3.43 -0.66
N ALA A 108 1.98 2.14 -0.33
CA ALA A 108 1.15 1.56 0.74
C ALA A 108 1.54 2.12 2.13
N ALA A 109 2.84 2.38 2.36
CA ALA A 109 3.34 2.94 3.61
C ALA A 109 2.65 4.25 4.03
N ILE A 110 2.07 4.98 3.08
CA ILE A 110 1.38 6.25 3.31
C ILE A 110 0.08 6.06 4.10
N TYR A 111 -0.66 4.98 3.85
CA TYR A 111 -2.02 4.82 4.40
C TYR A 111 -2.03 4.89 5.94
N HIS A 112 -1.10 4.19 6.58
CA HIS A 112 -1.08 4.05 8.04
C HIS A 112 -0.91 5.38 8.79
N PRO A 113 0.20 6.14 8.62
CA PRO A 113 0.38 7.40 9.33
C PRO A 113 -0.66 8.45 8.94
N VAL A 114 -1.08 8.49 7.67
CA VAL A 114 -1.97 9.55 7.16
C VAL A 114 -3.44 9.25 7.44
N GLY A 115 -3.89 8.05 7.10
CA GLY A 115 -5.27 7.60 7.28
C GLY A 115 -5.68 7.55 8.75
N ILE A 116 -4.80 7.07 9.64
CA ILE A 116 -5.07 7.06 11.09
C ILE A 116 -5.16 8.49 11.62
N ALA A 117 -4.25 9.39 11.22
CA ALA A 117 -4.32 10.79 11.63
C ALA A 117 -5.60 11.50 11.12
N MET A 118 -6.09 11.13 9.93
CA MET A 118 -7.38 11.60 9.41
C MET A 118 -8.57 11.04 10.19
N LEU A 119 -8.52 9.76 10.57
CA LEU A 119 -9.57 9.10 11.35
C LEU A 119 -9.69 9.70 12.76
N VAL A 120 -8.57 9.92 13.44
CA VAL A 120 -8.53 10.48 14.80
C VAL A 120 -8.92 11.96 14.81
N ALA A 121 -8.56 12.72 13.77
CA ALA A 121 -8.97 14.11 13.63
C ALA A 121 -10.44 14.29 13.23
N ALA A 122 -11.10 13.24 12.73
CA ALA A 122 -12.52 13.28 12.44
C ALA A 122 -13.31 13.36 13.76
N PRO A 123 -14.24 14.31 13.93
CA PRO A 123 -15.08 14.37 15.11
C PRO A 123 -16.10 13.21 15.09
N ALA A 124 -15.67 12.03 15.52
CA ALA A 124 -16.56 11.03 16.07
C ALA A 124 -16.66 11.31 17.57
N LYS A 125 -17.87 11.26 18.12
CA LYS A 125 -18.15 11.43 19.56
C LYS A 125 -17.20 10.55 20.38
N LEU A 126 -16.10 11.12 20.87
CA LEU A 126 -15.26 10.55 21.90
C LEU A 126 -16.03 10.73 23.21
N GLY A 127 -16.82 9.72 23.56
CA GLY A 127 -17.69 9.73 24.74
C GLY A 127 -19.11 10.19 24.41
N SER A 128 -20.01 9.23 24.32
CA SER A 128 -21.41 9.40 24.71
C SER A 128 -21.70 8.45 25.85
#